data_AF-A0A928IDD1-F1
#
_entry.id   AF-A0A928IDD1-F1
#
_cell.length_a   1.000
_cell.length_b   1.000
_cell.length_c   1.000
_cell.angle_alpha   90.00
_cell.angle_beta   90.00
_cell.angle_gamma   90.00
#
_symmetry.space_group_name_H-M   'P 1'
#
loop_
_entity.id
_entity.type
_entity.pdbx_description
1 polymer ?
#
loop_
_entity_poly.entity_id
_entity_poly.type
_entity_poly.pdbx_seq_one_letter_code
_entity_poly.pdbx_strand_id
1 'polypeptide(L)'
;MSLQDIFAYREEAEIRRNAYIKKADAIGSIKDIEHYERNAVEAIKAYEASIETLKEYRKTLYTRYQEICSAPFKLVLFMERRIKFDNRKSYIITVSKRFTGKNIKDEEILREVFEGRERHRALARFEALKKEYPNIENEKNIDKRSWEK
;
A
#
# COMPACT_ATOMS: atom_id res chain seq x y z
N MET A 1 22.09 0.88 14.66
CA MET A 1 21.86 1.14 13.23
C MET A 1 20.65 2.04 13.16
N SER A 2 20.78 3.23 12.58
CA SER A 2 19.69 4.20 12.57
C SER A 2 18.68 3.89 11.47
N LEU A 3 17.47 4.44 11.58
CA LEU A 3 16.45 4.27 10.55
C LEU A 3 16.85 4.93 9.21
N GLN A 4 17.68 5.97 9.26
CA GLN A 4 18.25 6.61 8.07
C GLN A 4 19.23 5.68 7.34
N ASP A 5 20.10 4.97 8.08
CA ASP A 5 21.00 3.97 7.50
C ASP A 5 20.23 2.83 6.85
N ILE A 6 19.10 2.45 7.47
CA ILE A 6 18.26 1.36 6.98
C ILE A 6 17.66 1.71 5.61
N PHE A 7 17.15 2.93 5.40
CA PHE A 7 16.46 3.31 4.15
C PHE A 7 17.33 4.08 3.16
N ALA A 8 18.64 4.22 3.40
CA ALA A 8 19.55 4.93 2.50
C ALA A 8 19.61 4.32 1.07
N TYR A 9 19.41 3.01 0.94
CA TYR A 9 19.55 2.28 -0.34
C TYR A 9 18.42 1.29 -0.64
N ARG A 10 17.40 1.19 0.22
CA ARG A 10 16.31 0.20 0.10
C ARG A 10 14.99 0.80 0.56
N GLU A 11 13.90 0.36 -0.06
CA GLU A 11 12.53 0.80 0.29
C GLU A 11 11.96 0.01 1.47
N GLU A 12 12.45 -1.20 1.67
CA GLU A 12 12.00 -2.13 2.71
C GLU A 12 13.20 -2.71 3.45
N ALA A 13 13.00 -3.05 4.72
CA ALA A 13 14.02 -3.68 5.54
C ALA A 13 13.42 -4.62 6.58
N GLU A 14 14.11 -5.72 6.82
CA GLU A 14 13.75 -6.68 7.86
C GLU A 14 14.60 -6.45 9.12
N ILE A 15 13.95 -6.40 10.29
CA ILE A 15 14.62 -6.45 11.60
C ILE A 15 14.28 -7.79 12.25
N ARG A 16 15.20 -8.75 12.16
CA ARG A 16 15.08 -10.07 12.80
C ARG A 16 16.05 -10.17 13.96
N ARG A 17 15.56 -10.61 15.12
CA ARG A 17 16.33 -10.77 16.36
C ARG A 17 15.96 -12.08 17.03
N ASN A 18 16.96 -12.90 17.36
CA ASN A 18 16.79 -14.21 17.97
C ASN A 18 17.61 -14.27 19.26
N ALA A 19 17.08 -14.97 20.27
CA ALA A 19 17.79 -15.30 21.49
C ALA A 19 17.68 -16.81 21.74
N TYR A 20 18.79 -17.44 22.07
CA TYR A 20 18.83 -18.85 22.45
C TYR A 20 18.78 -18.95 23.97
N ILE A 21 17.72 -19.58 24.48
CA ILE A 21 17.52 -19.76 25.92
C ILE A 21 17.50 -21.24 26.26
N LYS A 22 18.09 -21.57 27.40
CA LYS A 22 18.09 -22.91 27.98
C LYS A 22 17.44 -22.85 29.35
N LYS A 23 16.69 -23.88 29.72
CA LYS A 23 16.07 -23.98 31.05
C LYS A 23 17.17 -23.96 32.12
N ALA A 24 17.04 -23.10 33.13
CA ALA A 24 18.12 -22.84 34.09
C ALA A 24 18.55 -24.10 34.87
N ASP A 25 17.60 -24.95 35.25
CA ASP A 25 17.84 -26.22 35.94
C ASP A 25 18.49 -27.31 35.05
N ALA A 26 18.52 -27.11 33.73
CA ALA A 26 19.21 -27.98 32.77
C ALA A 26 20.66 -27.52 32.48
N ILE A 27 21.15 -26.51 33.19
CA ILE A 27 22.51 -25.99 33.04
C ILE A 27 23.36 -26.53 34.18
N GLY A 28 24.32 -27.40 33.86
CA GLY A 28 25.09 -28.16 34.84
C GLY A 28 26.36 -27.48 35.34
N SER A 29 26.72 -26.30 34.81
CA SER A 29 27.96 -25.61 35.18
C SER A 29 27.79 -24.11 35.32
N ILE A 30 28.53 -23.50 36.26
CA ILE A 30 28.53 -22.04 36.48
C ILE A 30 29.00 -21.31 35.22
N LYS A 31 30.01 -21.84 34.51
CA LYS A 31 30.51 -21.26 33.26
C LYS A 31 29.44 -21.18 32.19
N ASP A 32 28.60 -22.21 32.08
CA ASP A 32 27.49 -22.20 31.13
C ASP A 32 26.42 -21.19 31.56
N ILE A 33 26.13 -21.07 32.86
CA ILE A 33 25.20 -20.05 33.38
C ILE A 33 25.67 -18.65 32.98
N GLU A 34 26.94 -18.32 33.22
CA GLU A 34 27.53 -17.03 32.83
C GLU A 34 27.47 -16.80 31.32
N HIS A 35 27.64 -17.85 30.51
CA HIS A 35 27.51 -17.75 29.06
C HIS A 35 26.06 -17.40 28.64
N TYR A 36 25.06 -18.11 29.16
CA TYR A 36 23.65 -17.83 28.84
C TYR A 36 23.17 -16.49 29.41
N GLU A 37 23.68 -16.07 30.57
CA GLU A 37 23.40 -14.75 31.15
C GLU A 37 23.92 -13.64 30.24
N ARG A 38 25.17 -13.73 29.80
CA ARG A 38 25.75 -12.74 28.88
C ARG A 38 24.99 -12.66 27.57
N ASN A 39 24.62 -13.82 27.00
CA ASN A 39 23.80 -13.88 25.80
C ASN A 39 22.43 -13.22 26.00
N ALA A 40 21.81 -13.40 27.17
CA ALA A 40 20.54 -12.76 27.51
C ALA A 40 20.71 -11.22 27.60
N VAL A 41 21.78 -10.73 28.24
CA VAL A 41 22.08 -9.29 28.31
C VAL A 41 22.30 -8.68 26.93
N GLU A 42 23.05 -9.35 26.06
CA GLU A 42 23.27 -8.90 24.68
C GLU A 42 21.97 -8.91 23.86
N ALA A 43 21.15 -9.95 24.02
CA ALA A 43 19.85 -10.04 23.37
C ALA A 43 18.92 -8.90 23.80
N ILE A 44 18.83 -8.61 25.11
CA ILE A 44 18.05 -7.49 25.65
C ILE A 44 18.49 -6.17 25.00
N LYS A 45 19.80 -5.87 24.99
CA LYS A 45 20.34 -4.65 24.35
C LYS A 45 19.94 -4.56 22.88
N ALA A 46 20.02 -5.68 22.15
CA ALA A 46 19.65 -5.71 20.74
C ALA A 46 18.13 -5.52 20.52
N TYR A 47 17.30 -6.06 21.40
CA TYR A 47 15.85 -5.86 21.38
C TYR A 47 15.47 -4.42 21.70
N GLU A 48 16.05 -3.82 22.74
CA GLU A 48 15.83 -2.42 23.11
C GLU A 48 16.21 -1.46 21.96
N ALA A 49 17.37 -1.67 21.33
CA ALA A 49 17.75 -0.89 20.15
C ALA A 49 16.73 -1.04 19.01
N SER A 50 16.18 -2.24 18.82
CA SER A 50 15.16 -2.49 17.79
C SER A 50 13.83 -1.80 18.13
N ILE A 51 13.46 -1.75 19.41
CA ILE A 51 12.28 -1.01 19.90
C ILE A 51 12.43 0.47 19.57
N GLU A 52 13.59 1.07 19.84
CA GLU A 52 13.81 2.49 19.51
C GLU A 52 13.72 2.76 18.01
N THR A 53 14.30 1.90 17.17
CA THR A 53 14.14 1.99 15.71
C THR A 53 12.66 1.91 15.29
N LEU A 54 11.86 1.02 15.89
CA LEU A 54 10.43 0.91 15.58
C LEU A 54 9.62 2.12 16.07
N LYS A 55 10.00 2.74 17.19
CA LYS A 55 9.39 4.00 17.65
C LYS A 55 9.65 5.13 16.66
N GLU A 56 10.87 5.25 16.15
CA GLU A 56 11.22 6.20 15.09
C GLU A 56 10.40 5.93 13.83
N TYR A 57 10.31 4.66 13.41
CA TYR A 57 9.52 4.26 12.24
C TYR A 57 8.05 4.66 12.38
N ARG A 58 7.48 4.47 13.57
CA ARG A 58 6.09 4.88 13.84
C ARG A 58 5.89 6.39 13.66
N LYS A 59 6.88 7.22 14.02
CA LYS A 59 6.81 8.67 13.79
C LYS A 59 6.82 9.01 12.30
N THR A 60 7.65 8.33 11.50
CA THR A 60 7.68 8.57 10.04
C THR A 60 6.37 8.15 9.36
N LEU A 61 5.77 7.04 9.80
CA LEU A 61 4.43 6.63 9.35
C LEU A 61 3.36 7.67 9.69
N TYR A 62 3.43 8.28 10.87
CA TYR A 62 2.49 9.33 11.27
C TYR A 62 2.65 10.58 10.40
N THR A 63 3.87 11.03 10.13
CA THR A 63 4.13 12.14 9.20
C THR A 63 3.57 11.81 7.82
N ARG A 64 3.82 10.60 7.32
CA ARG A 64 3.30 10.16 6.03
C ARG A 64 1.77 10.11 5.99
N TYR A 65 1.15 9.69 7.08
CA TYR A 65 -0.30 9.71 7.21
C TYR A 65 -0.85 11.13 7.11
N GLN A 66 -0.24 12.10 7.81
CA GLN A 66 -0.63 13.51 7.73
C GLN A 66 -0.46 14.08 6.32
N GLU A 67 0.62 13.74 5.62
CA GLU A 67 0.83 14.11 4.22
C GLU A 67 -0.30 13.60 3.32
N ILE A 68 -0.73 12.34 3.50
CA ILE A 68 -1.82 11.75 2.70
C ILE A 68 -3.15 12.42 3.02
N CYS A 69 -3.47 12.61 4.29
CA CYS A 69 -4.73 13.23 4.71
C CYS A 69 -4.86 14.69 4.26
N SER A 70 -3.74 15.41 4.17
CA SER A 70 -3.70 16.80 3.73
C SER A 70 -3.46 16.97 2.22
N ALA A 71 -3.24 15.87 1.49
CA ALA A 71 -2.91 15.93 0.09
C ALA A 71 -4.07 16.51 -0.72
N PRO A 72 -3.85 17.56 -1.53
CA PRO A 72 -4.88 18.05 -2.42
C PRO A 72 -5.19 16.99 -3.48
N PHE A 73 -6.46 16.89 -3.81
CA PHE A 73 -6.96 15.97 -4.82
C PHE A 73 -7.88 16.68 -5.79
N LYS A 74 -8.02 16.06 -6.96
CA LYS A 74 -9.07 16.37 -7.93
C LYS A 74 -9.91 15.14 -8.16
N LEU A 75 -11.18 15.34 -8.50
CA LEU A 75 -12.04 14.25 -8.93
C LEU A 75 -11.75 13.90 -10.38
N VAL A 76 -11.67 12.60 -10.67
CA VAL A 76 -11.47 12.07 -12.01
C VAL A 76 -12.56 11.04 -12.28
N LEU A 77 -13.24 11.19 -13.41
CA LEU A 77 -14.20 10.24 -13.97
C LEU A 77 -13.52 9.48 -15.10
N PHE A 78 -13.29 8.20 -14.91
CA PHE A 78 -12.65 7.34 -15.90
C PHE A 78 -13.64 6.28 -16.39
N MET A 79 -13.65 6.06 -17.70
CA MET A 79 -14.34 4.91 -18.30
C MET A 79 -13.37 4.09 -19.09
N GLU A 80 -13.29 2.79 -18.80
CA GLU A 80 -12.49 1.85 -19.57
C GLU A 80 -13.31 0.70 -20.12
N ARG A 81 -12.87 0.20 -21.28
CA ARG A 81 -13.30 -1.08 -21.82
C ARG A 81 -12.30 -2.16 -21.43
N ARG A 82 -12.77 -3.17 -20.70
CA ARG A 82 -12.00 -4.38 -20.40
C ARG A 82 -12.48 -5.57 -21.22
N ILE A 83 -11.55 -6.44 -21.57
CA ILE A 83 -11.79 -7.70 -22.26
C ILE A 83 -11.19 -8.80 -21.39
N LYS A 84 -12.02 -9.77 -21.02
CA LYS A 84 -11.59 -10.96 -20.30
C LYS A 84 -11.01 -11.99 -21.28
N PHE A 85 -10.32 -13.00 -20.74
CA PHE A 85 -9.69 -14.06 -21.54
C PHE A 85 -10.70 -14.82 -22.43
N ASP A 86 -11.97 -14.88 -22.01
CA ASP A 86 -13.07 -15.53 -22.72
C ASP A 86 -13.78 -14.61 -23.74
N ASN A 87 -13.11 -13.53 -24.13
CA ASN A 87 -13.60 -12.50 -25.06
C ASN A 87 -14.86 -11.74 -24.58
N ARG A 88 -15.27 -11.90 -23.32
CA ARG A 88 -16.35 -11.09 -22.74
C ARG A 88 -15.84 -9.67 -22.52
N LYS A 89 -16.64 -8.73 -23.01
CA LYS A 89 -16.38 -7.29 -22.89
C LYS A 89 -17.13 -6.75 -21.68
N SER A 90 -16.52 -5.82 -20.97
CA SER A 90 -17.15 -5.06 -19.88
C SER A 90 -16.70 -3.62 -19.94
N TYR A 91 -17.58 -2.70 -19.56
CA TYR A 91 -17.29 -1.30 -19.42
C TYR A 91 -17.28 -0.96 -17.94
N ILE A 92 -16.18 -0.39 -17.46
CA ILE A 92 -16.01 0.00 -16.06
C ILE A 92 -15.98 1.51 -16.01
N ILE A 93 -16.81 2.07 -15.16
CA ILE A 93 -16.83 3.50 -14.86
C ILE A 93 -16.37 3.67 -13.42
N THR A 94 -15.37 4.52 -13.23
CA THR A 94 -14.81 4.81 -11.91
C THR A 94 -14.81 6.31 -11.69
N VAL A 95 -15.28 6.74 -10.53
CA VAL A 95 -15.01 8.09 -9.99
C VAL A 95 -14.00 7.93 -8.88
N SER A 96 -12.86 8.61 -8.99
CA SER A 96 -11.79 8.54 -7.99
C SER A 96 -11.30 9.92 -7.58
N LYS A 97 -10.75 10.00 -6.36
CA LYS A 97 -9.88 11.11 -5.96
C LYS A 97 -8.49 10.82 -6.48
N ARG A 98 -7.99 11.67 -7.37
CA ARG A 98 -6.60 11.68 -7.82
C ARG A 98 -5.82 12.69 -7.01
N PHE A 99 -4.95 12.19 -6.15
CA PHE A 99 -4.10 13.01 -5.30
C PHE A 99 -2.89 13.51 -6.10
N THR A 100 -2.43 14.73 -5.83
CA THR A 100 -1.22 15.29 -6.46
C THR A 100 0.07 14.88 -5.76
N GLY A 101 -0.02 14.27 -4.57
CA GLY A 101 1.13 13.85 -3.78
C GLY A 101 1.86 12.62 -4.35
N LYS A 102 3.19 12.61 -4.22
CA LYS A 102 4.03 11.49 -4.65
C LYS A 102 3.62 10.19 -3.97
N ASN A 103 3.50 9.11 -4.75
CA ASN A 103 3.19 7.76 -4.25
C ASN A 103 1.90 7.67 -3.41
N ILE A 104 0.93 8.55 -3.65
CA ILE A 104 -0.43 8.41 -3.11
C ILE A 104 -1.27 7.74 -4.18
N LYS A 105 -1.93 6.63 -3.85
CA LYS A 105 -2.81 5.93 -4.78
C LYS A 105 -4.14 6.67 -4.87
N ASP A 106 -4.74 6.64 -6.06
CA ASP A 106 -6.10 7.14 -6.26
C ASP A 106 -7.08 6.37 -5.36
N GLU A 107 -8.03 7.09 -4.76
CA GLU A 107 -9.08 6.51 -3.92
C GLU A 107 -10.37 6.41 -4.74
N GLU A 108 -10.87 5.20 -4.97
CA GLU A 108 -12.14 4.97 -5.67
C GLU A 108 -13.32 5.37 -4.78
N ILE A 109 -14.15 6.31 -5.26
CA ILE A 109 -15.40 6.72 -4.60
C ILE A 109 -16.56 5.87 -5.13
N LEU A 110 -16.57 5.63 -6.44
CA LEU A 110 -17.60 4.86 -7.14
C LEU A 110 -16.93 3.97 -8.16
N ARG A 111 -17.42 2.73 -8.26
CA ARG A 111 -17.04 1.80 -9.33
C ARG A 111 -18.27 1.04 -9.80
N GLU A 112 -18.64 1.25 -11.05
CA GLU A 112 -19.78 0.59 -11.70
C GLU A 112 -19.27 -0.24 -12.88
N VAL A 113 -19.76 -1.47 -13.00
CA VAL A 113 -19.37 -2.40 -14.07
C VAL A 113 -20.59 -2.76 -14.88
N PHE A 114 -20.49 -2.58 -16.19
CA PHE A 114 -21.52 -2.88 -17.18
C PHE A 114 -21.04 -3.98 -18.10
N GLU A 115 -21.93 -4.90 -18.45
CA GLU A 115 -21.59 -5.94 -19.43
C GLU A 115 -21.47 -5.34 -20.84
N GLY A 116 -20.80 -6.05 -21.75
CA GLY A 116 -20.55 -5.58 -23.10
C GLY A 116 -21.82 -5.22 -23.88
N ARG A 117 -22.93 -5.93 -23.61
CA ARG A 117 -24.26 -5.64 -24.21
C ARG A 117 -24.87 -4.34 -23.67
N GLU A 118 -24.41 -3.86 -22.52
CA GLU A 118 -24.90 -2.67 -21.84
C GLU A 118 -24.07 -1.42 -22.15
N ARG A 119 -23.26 -1.44 -23.21
CA ARG A 119 -22.44 -0.29 -23.64
C ARG A 119 -23.21 1.03 -23.64
N HIS A 120 -24.43 1.03 -24.18
CA HIS A 120 -25.26 2.24 -24.23
C HIS A 120 -25.62 2.75 -22.83
N ARG A 121 -25.95 1.85 -21.90
CA ARG A 121 -26.23 2.19 -20.49
C ARG A 121 -24.98 2.77 -19.82
N ALA A 122 -23.82 2.16 -20.04
CA ALA A 122 -22.56 2.65 -19.51
C ALA A 122 -22.24 4.07 -20.03
N LEU A 123 -22.41 4.32 -21.34
CA LEU A 123 -22.23 5.65 -21.91
C LEU A 123 -23.20 6.68 -21.34
N ALA A 124 -24.49 6.34 -21.22
CA ALA A 124 -25.49 7.21 -20.63
C ALA A 124 -25.15 7.54 -19.16
N ARG A 125 -24.68 6.54 -18.41
CA ARG A 125 -24.27 6.71 -17.02
C ARG A 125 -23.03 7.58 -16.88
N PHE A 126 -22.05 7.42 -17.76
CA PHE A 126 -20.87 8.28 -17.80
C PHE A 126 -21.24 9.75 -18.01
N GLU A 127 -22.13 10.04 -18.97
CA GLU A 127 -22.60 11.40 -19.21
C GLU A 127 -23.47 11.93 -18.05
N ALA A 128 -24.23 11.07 -17.37
CA ALA A 128 -24.96 11.44 -16.15
C ALA A 128 -23.99 11.84 -15.02
N LEU A 129 -22.96 11.02 -14.75
CA LEU A 129 -21.94 11.31 -13.74
C LEU A 129 -21.17 12.60 -14.07
N LYS A 130 -20.89 12.86 -15.34
CA LYS A 130 -20.27 14.13 -15.76
C LYS A 130 -21.13 15.36 -15.43
N LYS A 131 -22.45 15.22 -15.39
CA LYS A 131 -23.38 16.29 -14.96
C LYS A 131 -23.49 16.38 -13.45
N GLU A 132 -23.50 15.24 -12.75
CA GLU A 132 -23.52 15.17 -11.27
C GLU A 132 -22.26 15.79 -10.65
N TYR A 133 -21.11 15.70 -11.33
CA TYR A 133 -19.84 16.30 -10.93
C TYR A 133 -19.38 17.38 -11.92
N PRO A 134 -19.87 18.63 -11.78
CA PRO A 134 -19.45 19.74 -12.66
C PRO A 134 -17.93 19.93 -12.65
N ASN A 135 -17.34 20.20 -13.82
CA ASN A 135 -15.90 20.41 -14.02
C ASN A 135 -14.99 19.21 -13.66
N ILE A 136 -15.55 18.00 -13.56
CA ILE A 136 -14.75 16.79 -13.33
C ILE A 136 -13.83 16.50 -14.52
N GLU A 137 -12.56 16.22 -14.24
CA GLU A 137 -11.66 15.69 -15.28
C GLU A 137 -12.18 14.33 -15.71
N ASN A 138 -12.33 14.13 -17.01
CA ASN A 138 -12.91 12.91 -17.54
C ASN A 138 -12.08 12.34 -18.67
N GLU A 139 -11.90 11.02 -18.65
CA GLU A 139 -11.18 10.29 -19.67
C GLU A 139 -11.95 9.01 -20.01
N LYS A 140 -12.01 8.72 -21.32
CA LYS A 140 -12.80 7.62 -21.87
C LYS A 140 -11.91 6.78 -22.79
N ASN A 141 -11.51 5.62 -22.29
CA ASN A 141 -10.65 4.66 -22.97
C ASN A 141 -11.46 3.39 -23.32
N ILE A 142 -12.28 3.51 -24.36
CA ILE A 142 -13.25 2.45 -24.74
C ILE A 142 -13.09 1.93 -26.16
N ASP A 143 -12.09 2.42 -26.89
CA ASP A 143 -11.86 2.05 -28.28
C ASP A 143 -11.34 0.62 -28.42
N LYS A 144 -11.44 0.07 -29.63
CA LYS A 144 -10.90 -1.25 -29.97
C LYS A 144 -9.38 -1.18 -29.93
N ARG A 145 -8.72 -2.01 -29.12
CA ARG A 145 -7.26 -2.11 -29.11
C ARG A 145 -6.77 -2.84 -30.36
N SER A 146 -5.56 -2.52 -30.79
CA SER A 146 -4.96 -3.04 -32.03
C SER A 146 -4.77 -4.56 -32.07
N TRP A 147 -4.60 -5.21 -30.92
CA TRP A 147 -4.43 -6.68 -30.83
C TRP A 147 -5.76 -7.45 -30.83
N GLU A 148 -6.90 -6.75 -30.79
CA GLU A 148 -8.20 -7.38 -30.87
C GLU A 148 -8.49 -7.76 -32.32
N LYS A 149 -8.52 -9.06 -32.60
CA LYS A 149 -8.97 -9.59 -33.90
C LYS A 149 -10.42 -9.20 -34.15
#